data_AF-A0A8T6M4U3-F1
#
_entry.id   AF-A0A8T6M4U3-F1
#
_cell.length_a   1.000
_cell.length_b   1.000
_cell.length_c   1.000
_cell.angle_alpha   90.00
_cell.angle_beta   90.00
_cell.angle_gamma   90.00
#
_symmetry.space_group_name_H-M   'P 1'
#
loop_
_entity.id
_entity.type
_entity.pdbx_description
1 polymer ?
#
loop_
_entity_poly.entity_id
_entity_poly.type
_entity_poly.pdbx_seq_one_letter_code
_entity_poly.pdbx_strand_id
1 'polypeptide(L)'
;MKKTIKKNTPTHKEEHHNVSSSKHKTCKMKDHFWQITSFVLLVLLIVVGIFALTGNKSNITSEDLEYLLEIIKSENPQSDTILLNDLEILFNNIETNNNYSEKSLTSNECATNIGPDTQTFLIDTFQLPSLSLISTVSSNGLCLNTFEIEGQEVEIYTSLDGEMVFVPGLEPINKSDLNLAEGENTTPEVQEIPKTEKPTVELFVMSHCPYGTQVEKGILPAVDVLQDTIDFKIKFVNYAMHDIVEVEEQLLQYCIQEEFNDKFNDYLYCFLEDGNTDRCLEETQITRDSLDTCITETDQEFNVMASYEDKASWLNGRYPKFLVHDADNLKYGVQGSPTLVINGTVVNSNRDPQSLLNTICSGFETLPRACNEVLSSASPTPGFGFSQTTTSTTDATCG
;
A
#
# COMPACT_ATOMS: atom_id res chain seq x y z
N MET A 1 -40.95 -67.90 -19.57
CA MET A 1 -39.69 -67.17 -19.26
C MET A 1 -39.53 -66.02 -20.25
N LYS A 2 -39.37 -64.79 -19.73
CA LYS A 2 -38.85 -63.54 -20.38
C LYS A 2 -39.58 -62.99 -21.62
N LYS A 3 -40.25 -61.83 -21.43
CA LYS A 3 -39.91 -60.46 -21.98
C LYS A 3 -40.34 -60.28 -23.45
N THR A 4 -41.05 -59.26 -23.93
CA THR A 4 -41.22 -57.83 -23.55
C THR A 4 -42.47 -57.29 -24.28
N ILE A 5 -43.29 -56.43 -23.67
CA ILE A 5 -44.40 -55.72 -24.33
C ILE A 5 -44.00 -54.25 -24.51
N LYS A 6 -43.98 -53.76 -25.76
CA LYS A 6 -43.88 -52.33 -26.11
C LYS A 6 -45.30 -51.73 -26.20
N LYS A 7 -45.54 -50.58 -25.57
CA LYS A 7 -46.77 -49.78 -25.69
C LYS A 7 -46.55 -48.62 -26.68
N ASN A 8 -47.56 -48.42 -27.52
CA ASN A 8 -47.77 -47.27 -28.40
C ASN A 8 -48.18 -46.02 -27.60
N THR A 9 -47.82 -44.83 -28.11
CA THR A 9 -48.41 -43.55 -27.67
C THR A 9 -48.80 -42.74 -28.91
N PRO A 10 -50.01 -42.12 -28.95
CA PRO A 10 -50.51 -41.39 -30.11
C PRO A 10 -50.28 -39.87 -30.03
N THR A 11 -50.43 -39.26 -31.20
CA THR A 11 -50.41 -37.84 -31.58
C THR A 11 -51.43 -36.95 -30.86
N HIS A 12 -51.03 -35.71 -30.55
CA HIS A 12 -51.94 -34.58 -30.31
C HIS A 12 -51.57 -33.40 -31.21
N LYS A 13 -52.61 -32.69 -31.64
CA LYS A 13 -52.69 -31.61 -32.64
C LYS A 13 -53.52 -30.50 -32.00
N GLU A 14 -53.10 -29.24 -32.10
CA GLU A 14 -53.84 -27.96 -31.89
C GLU A 14 -52.78 -26.85 -31.71
N GLU A 15 -52.89 -25.60 -32.14
CA GLU A 15 -53.91 -24.85 -32.87
C GLU A 15 -53.23 -23.57 -33.42
N HIS A 16 -53.72 -23.03 -34.53
CA HIS A 16 -53.17 -21.86 -35.22
C HIS A 16 -53.82 -20.56 -34.71
N HIS A 17 -53.00 -19.57 -34.31
CA HIS A 17 -53.43 -18.18 -34.21
C HIS A 17 -52.75 -17.30 -35.26
N ASN A 18 -53.60 -16.57 -35.96
CA ASN A 18 -53.37 -15.69 -37.10
C ASN A 18 -53.22 -14.25 -36.59
N VAL A 19 -52.11 -13.56 -36.87
CA VAL A 19 -52.02 -12.10 -36.69
C VAL A 19 -51.40 -11.46 -37.94
N SER A 20 -52.17 -10.51 -38.46
CA SER A 20 -52.03 -9.76 -39.70
C SER A 20 -50.75 -8.91 -39.77
N SER A 21 -50.17 -8.86 -40.98
CA SER A 21 -49.03 -7.99 -41.31
C SER A 21 -49.50 -6.57 -41.66
N SER A 22 -48.89 -5.57 -41.02
CA SER A 22 -49.00 -4.16 -41.36
C SER A 22 -47.60 -3.62 -41.65
N LYS A 23 -47.42 -3.13 -42.88
CA LYS A 23 -46.17 -2.56 -43.42
C LYS A 23 -45.87 -1.21 -42.76
N HIS A 24 -44.65 -1.02 -42.26
CA HIS A 24 -44.08 0.32 -42.12
C HIS A 24 -42.60 0.39 -42.54
N LYS A 25 -42.43 1.02 -43.71
CA LYS A 25 -41.30 1.78 -44.28
C LYS A 25 -39.93 1.69 -43.58
N THR A 26 -38.98 1.09 -44.29
CA THR A 26 -37.54 1.28 -44.11
C THR A 26 -37.15 2.72 -44.48
N CYS A 27 -36.56 3.46 -43.53
CA CYS A 27 -36.03 4.81 -43.79
C CYS A 27 -34.59 4.71 -44.32
N LYS A 28 -34.34 5.43 -45.41
CA LYS A 28 -33.05 5.49 -46.13
C LYS A 28 -32.01 6.22 -45.28
N MET A 29 -31.00 5.50 -44.82
CA MET A 29 -29.83 6.06 -44.14
C MET A 29 -28.63 6.19 -45.12
N LYS A 30 -28.85 6.79 -46.29
CA LYS A 30 -27.82 6.90 -47.34
C LYS A 30 -27.52 8.32 -47.84
N ASP A 31 -28.25 9.33 -47.37
CA ASP A 31 -28.15 10.69 -47.92
C ASP A 31 -27.35 11.68 -47.03
N HIS A 32 -26.88 11.28 -45.84
CA HIS A 32 -26.06 12.14 -44.96
C HIS A 32 -24.56 11.77 -44.88
N PHE A 33 -24.15 10.66 -45.51
CA PHE A 33 -22.76 10.19 -45.39
C PHE A 33 -21.75 11.19 -45.98
N TRP A 34 -22.12 11.87 -47.07
CA TRP A 34 -21.23 12.83 -47.74
C TRP A 34 -21.04 14.15 -46.95
N GLN A 35 -22.08 14.61 -46.26
CA GLN A 35 -22.00 15.81 -45.40
C GLN A 35 -21.18 15.56 -44.14
N ILE A 36 -21.33 14.37 -43.53
CA ILE A 36 -20.56 13.97 -42.35
C ILE A 36 -19.07 13.81 -42.71
N THR A 37 -18.76 13.22 -43.86
CA THR A 37 -17.36 13.11 -44.31
C THR A 37 -16.71 14.46 -44.62
N SER A 38 -17.47 15.43 -45.14
CA SER A 38 -16.95 16.77 -45.44
C SER A 38 -16.69 17.58 -44.17
N PHE A 39 -17.56 17.45 -43.16
CA PHE A 39 -17.41 18.10 -41.86
C PHE A 39 -16.21 17.55 -41.07
N VAL A 40 -16.05 16.23 -41.04
CA VAL A 40 -14.90 15.58 -40.36
C VAL A 40 -13.58 15.97 -41.04
N LEU A 41 -13.56 16.08 -42.37
CA LEU A 41 -12.38 16.53 -43.12
C LEU A 41 -12.04 18.01 -42.83
N LEU A 42 -13.04 18.87 -42.72
CA LEU A 42 -12.87 20.29 -42.38
C LEU A 42 -12.28 20.45 -40.97
N VAL A 43 -12.81 19.72 -39.98
CA VAL A 43 -12.32 19.73 -38.61
C VAL A 43 -10.87 19.23 -38.54
N LEU A 44 -10.54 18.15 -39.27
CA LEU A 44 -9.17 17.65 -39.36
C LEU A 44 -8.21 18.66 -39.99
N LEU A 45 -8.63 19.38 -41.04
CA LEU A 45 -7.81 20.41 -41.67
C LEU A 45 -7.58 21.62 -40.76
N ILE A 46 -8.58 22.00 -39.95
CA ILE A 46 -8.46 23.07 -38.95
C ILE A 46 -7.50 22.64 -37.84
N VAL A 47 -7.62 21.43 -37.32
CA VAL A 47 -6.71 20.90 -36.27
C VAL A 47 -5.26 20.81 -36.78
N VAL A 48 -5.05 20.34 -38.01
CA VAL A 48 -3.72 20.27 -38.64
C VAL A 48 -3.16 21.67 -38.92
N GLY A 49 -4.01 22.62 -39.33
CA GLY A 49 -3.63 24.02 -39.53
C GLY A 49 -3.20 24.70 -38.22
N ILE A 50 -3.93 24.47 -37.13
CA ILE A 50 -3.60 24.97 -35.79
C ILE A 50 -2.26 24.40 -35.31
N PHE A 51 -2.01 23.10 -35.53
CA PHE A 51 -0.74 22.46 -35.20
C PHE A 51 0.45 23.03 -35.99
N ALA A 52 0.23 23.38 -37.27
CA ALA A 52 1.25 23.96 -38.13
C ALA A 52 1.57 25.43 -37.78
N LEU A 53 0.58 26.19 -37.29
CA LEU A 53 0.74 27.62 -36.96
C LEU A 53 1.28 27.87 -35.55
N THR A 54 0.95 27.00 -34.58
CA THR A 54 1.31 27.21 -33.16
C THR A 54 2.65 26.60 -32.75
N GLY A 55 3.35 25.91 -33.66
CA GLY A 55 4.71 25.43 -33.42
C GLY A 55 4.82 24.60 -32.16
N ASN A 56 4.12 23.45 -32.11
CA ASN A 56 4.24 22.41 -31.09
C ASN A 56 4.17 22.89 -29.62
N LYS A 57 3.44 23.97 -29.32
CA LYS A 57 3.03 24.34 -27.96
C LYS A 57 1.57 23.92 -27.76
N SER A 58 1.33 23.04 -26.79
CA SER A 58 0.10 22.27 -26.60
C SER A 58 -1.08 23.02 -25.96
N ASN A 59 -1.05 24.35 -25.80
CA ASN A 59 -2.06 25.05 -25.01
C ASN A 59 -2.79 26.08 -25.87
N ILE A 60 -4.01 25.73 -26.31
CA ILE A 60 -4.99 26.62 -26.96
C ILE A 60 -5.60 27.52 -25.88
N THR A 61 -5.66 28.84 -26.10
CA THR A 61 -6.22 29.79 -25.12
C THR A 61 -7.72 30.07 -25.37
N SER A 62 -8.42 30.63 -24.38
CA SER A 62 -9.83 31.00 -24.51
C SER A 62 -10.07 32.08 -25.57
N GLU A 63 -9.12 33.00 -25.76
CA GLU A 63 -9.16 34.02 -26.82
C GLU A 63 -9.05 33.40 -28.22
N ASP A 64 -8.25 32.34 -28.39
CA ASP A 64 -8.14 31.62 -29.66
C ASP A 64 -9.47 30.93 -30.04
N LEU A 65 -10.21 30.45 -29.03
CA LEU A 65 -11.51 29.78 -29.22
C LEU A 65 -12.65 30.78 -29.52
N GLU A 66 -12.65 31.94 -28.88
CA GLU A 66 -13.60 33.03 -29.21
C GLU A 66 -13.42 33.54 -30.63
N TYR A 67 -12.16 33.71 -31.08
CA TYR A 67 -11.85 34.11 -32.45
C TYR A 67 -12.34 33.10 -33.49
N LEU A 68 -12.21 31.81 -33.22
CA LEU A 68 -12.74 30.74 -34.09
C LEU A 68 -14.27 30.75 -34.15
N LEU A 69 -14.94 30.99 -33.02
CA LEU A 69 -16.40 31.14 -32.95
C LEU A 69 -16.90 32.34 -33.77
N GLU A 70 -16.15 33.43 -33.78
CA GLU A 70 -16.49 34.63 -34.55
C GLU A 70 -16.35 34.40 -36.07
N ILE A 71 -15.30 33.68 -36.50
CA ILE A 71 -15.11 33.29 -37.90
C ILE A 71 -16.26 32.39 -38.39
N ILE A 72 -16.63 31.37 -37.60
CA ILE A 72 -17.70 30.42 -37.96
C ILE A 72 -19.06 31.13 -38.08
N LYS A 73 -19.34 32.11 -37.21
CA LYS A 73 -20.56 32.93 -37.28
C LYS A 73 -20.59 33.84 -38.50
N SER A 74 -19.42 34.30 -38.99
CA SER A 74 -19.33 35.19 -40.16
C SER A 74 -19.53 34.46 -41.50
N GLU A 75 -19.14 33.18 -41.60
CA GLU A 75 -19.16 32.44 -42.86
C GLU A 75 -20.49 31.72 -43.15
N ASN A 76 -21.39 31.55 -42.17
CA ASN A 76 -22.66 30.84 -42.39
C ASN A 76 -23.88 31.44 -41.63
N PRO A 77 -24.47 32.54 -42.14
CA PRO A 77 -25.56 33.27 -41.48
C PRO A 77 -26.94 32.59 -41.52
N GLN A 78 -27.05 31.34 -41.98
CA GLN A 78 -28.30 30.57 -42.07
C GLN A 78 -28.20 29.17 -41.43
N SER A 79 -27.24 28.93 -40.54
CA SER A 79 -27.17 27.67 -39.81
C SER A 79 -28.25 27.59 -38.73
N ASP A 80 -28.94 26.44 -38.68
CA ASP A 80 -30.04 26.16 -37.75
C ASP A 80 -29.62 26.41 -36.30
N THR A 81 -30.49 27.06 -35.52
CA THR A 81 -30.33 27.40 -34.09
C THR A 81 -29.99 26.19 -33.20
N ILE A 82 -30.25 24.97 -33.68
CA ILE A 82 -29.91 23.72 -33.01
C ILE A 82 -28.39 23.45 -33.08
N LEU A 83 -27.75 23.75 -34.21
CA LEU A 83 -26.32 23.47 -34.41
C LEU A 83 -25.42 24.43 -33.60
N LEU A 84 -25.88 25.65 -33.40
CA LEU A 84 -25.22 26.64 -32.54
C LEU A 84 -25.33 26.27 -31.06
N ASN A 85 -26.49 25.78 -30.61
CA ASN A 85 -26.67 25.30 -29.23
C ASN A 85 -25.85 24.05 -28.94
N ASP A 86 -25.74 23.11 -29.90
CA ASP A 86 -24.94 21.90 -29.73
C ASP A 86 -23.43 22.21 -29.67
N LEU A 87 -22.97 23.22 -30.42
CA LEU A 87 -21.61 23.74 -30.33
C LEU A 87 -21.37 24.45 -28.99
N GLU A 88 -22.30 25.30 -28.54
CA GLU A 88 -22.22 26.00 -27.24
C GLU A 88 -22.19 25.01 -26.05
N ILE A 89 -22.91 23.89 -26.13
CA ILE A 89 -22.85 22.79 -25.16
C ILE A 89 -21.50 22.07 -25.21
N LEU A 90 -20.93 21.84 -26.41
CA LEU A 90 -19.59 21.28 -26.57
C LEU A 90 -18.50 22.21 -26.04
N PHE A 91 -18.64 23.52 -26.22
CA PHE A 91 -17.74 24.55 -25.70
C PHE A 91 -17.84 24.68 -24.17
N ASN A 92 -19.05 24.70 -23.60
CA ASN A 92 -19.25 24.69 -22.15
C ASN A 92 -18.70 23.41 -21.50
N ASN A 93 -18.74 22.27 -22.21
CA ASN A 93 -18.10 21.03 -21.77
C ASN A 93 -16.56 21.04 -21.92
N ILE A 94 -16.00 21.93 -22.74
CA ILE A 94 -14.55 22.14 -22.83
C ILE A 94 -14.09 23.14 -21.75
N GLU A 95 -14.88 24.17 -21.43
CA GLU A 95 -14.63 25.05 -20.27
C GLU A 95 -14.68 24.28 -18.93
N THR A 96 -15.59 23.31 -18.78
CA THR A 96 -15.60 22.46 -17.57
C THR A 96 -14.43 21.49 -17.49
N ASN A 97 -13.79 21.14 -18.61
CA ASN A 97 -12.63 20.26 -18.65
C ASN A 97 -11.27 21.00 -18.70
N ASN A 98 -11.26 22.32 -18.90
CA ASN A 98 -10.06 23.17 -18.87
C ASN A 98 -9.94 24.03 -17.60
N ASN A 99 -10.77 23.80 -16.59
CA ASN A 99 -10.57 24.37 -15.25
C ASN A 99 -9.47 23.62 -14.47
N TYR A 100 -8.23 23.70 -14.98
CA TYR A 100 -7.04 23.84 -14.14
C TYR A 100 -6.77 25.34 -13.97
N SER A 101 -7.74 26.03 -13.37
CA SER A 101 -7.57 27.35 -12.78
C SER A 101 -7.55 27.12 -11.27
N GLU A 102 -6.50 27.61 -10.61
CA GLU A 102 -6.30 27.57 -9.15
C GLU A 102 -7.64 27.61 -8.39
N LYS A 103 -8.07 26.46 -7.88
CA LYS A 103 -9.15 26.41 -6.91
C LYS A 103 -8.57 26.99 -5.62
N SER A 104 -8.72 28.30 -5.43
CA SER A 104 -8.52 28.94 -4.13
C SER A 104 -9.49 28.30 -3.14
N LEU A 105 -9.07 27.22 -2.49
CA LEU A 105 -9.84 26.64 -1.42
C LEU A 105 -10.01 27.67 -0.33
N THR A 106 -11.26 27.88 0.07
CA THR A 106 -11.57 28.76 1.19
C THR A 106 -10.97 28.16 2.46
N SER A 107 -10.61 28.96 3.46
CA SER A 107 -10.07 28.45 4.75
C SER A 107 -10.98 27.40 5.39
N ASN A 108 -12.26 27.39 5.01
CA ASN A 108 -13.28 26.44 5.43
C ASN A 108 -13.07 25.02 4.85
N GLU A 109 -12.60 24.87 3.60
CA GLU A 109 -12.32 23.56 3.00
C GLU A 109 -11.03 22.93 3.57
N CYS A 110 -10.00 23.75 3.83
CA CYS A 110 -8.80 23.28 4.54
C CYS A 110 -9.15 22.73 5.93
N ALA A 111 -9.93 23.48 6.71
CA ALA A 111 -10.29 23.09 8.08
C ALA A 111 -11.27 21.91 8.15
N THR A 112 -12.22 21.81 7.23
CA THR A 112 -13.28 20.79 7.31
C THR A 112 -12.85 19.45 6.72
N ASN A 113 -11.94 19.44 5.73
CA ASN A 113 -11.59 18.23 4.99
C ASN A 113 -10.09 17.91 5.07
N ILE A 114 -9.23 18.85 4.69
CA ILE A 114 -7.80 18.56 4.45
C ILE A 114 -7.03 18.34 5.75
N GLY A 115 -7.33 19.12 6.79
CA GLY A 115 -6.71 18.94 8.11
C GLY A 115 -6.96 17.55 8.70
N PRO A 116 -8.24 17.15 8.88
CA PRO A 116 -8.59 15.82 9.38
C PRO A 116 -8.09 14.67 8.50
N ASP A 117 -8.12 14.84 7.17
CA ASP A 117 -7.59 13.85 6.22
C ASP A 117 -6.07 13.72 6.35
N THR A 118 -5.35 14.84 6.46
CA THR A 118 -3.91 14.84 6.73
C THR A 118 -3.60 14.21 8.08
N GLN A 119 -4.41 14.48 9.12
CA GLN A 119 -4.25 13.84 10.43
C GLN A 119 -4.38 12.32 10.33
N THR A 120 -5.44 11.84 9.67
CA THR A 120 -5.69 10.41 9.47
C THR A 120 -4.53 9.77 8.71
N PHE A 121 -4.13 10.37 7.59
CA PHE A 121 -2.98 9.93 6.81
C PHE A 121 -1.70 9.82 7.67
N LEU A 122 -1.41 10.81 8.51
CA LEU A 122 -0.22 10.80 9.35
C LEU A 122 -0.31 9.78 10.48
N ILE A 123 -1.48 9.60 11.09
CA ILE A 123 -1.73 8.56 12.12
C ILE A 123 -1.52 7.18 11.49
N ASP A 124 -2.11 6.92 10.33
CA ASP A 124 -2.13 5.60 9.71
C ASP A 124 -0.75 5.26 9.12
N THR A 125 -0.15 6.20 8.39
CA THR A 125 1.14 5.99 7.71
C THR A 125 2.31 5.92 8.69
N PHE A 126 2.31 6.77 9.72
CA PHE A 126 3.43 6.89 10.66
C PHE A 126 3.14 6.29 12.03
N GLN A 127 1.97 5.65 12.22
CA GLN A 127 1.55 5.00 13.46
C GLN A 127 1.67 5.95 14.67
N LEU A 128 1.17 7.18 14.51
CA LEU A 128 1.24 8.25 15.52
C LEU A 128 -0.11 8.43 16.24
N PRO A 129 -0.56 7.53 17.12
CA PRO A 129 -1.90 7.58 17.72
C PRO A 129 -2.12 8.79 18.65
N SER A 130 -1.04 9.44 19.09
CA SER A 130 -1.07 10.65 19.92
C SER A 130 -1.15 11.94 19.11
N LEU A 131 -1.15 11.87 17.77
CA LEU A 131 -1.26 13.04 16.90
C LEU A 131 -2.66 13.65 16.98
N SER A 132 -2.77 14.86 17.50
CA SER A 132 -4.04 15.60 17.54
C SER A 132 -3.98 16.86 16.68
N LEU A 133 -4.99 17.08 15.84
CA LEU A 133 -5.11 18.29 15.05
C LEU A 133 -5.60 19.45 15.93
N ILE A 134 -4.77 20.48 16.10
CA ILE A 134 -5.13 21.69 16.85
C ILE A 134 -5.87 22.67 15.93
N SER A 135 -5.30 22.96 14.76
CA SER A 135 -5.90 23.90 13.82
C SER A 135 -5.44 23.66 12.39
N THR A 136 -6.26 24.09 11.44
CA THR A 136 -5.87 24.13 10.03
C THR A 136 -6.28 25.47 9.44
N VAL A 137 -5.32 26.15 8.79
CA VAL A 137 -5.53 27.45 8.15
C VAL A 137 -5.00 27.45 6.72
N SER A 138 -5.68 28.12 5.80
CA SER A 138 -5.17 28.33 4.44
C SER A 138 -4.10 29.42 4.47
N SER A 139 -2.91 29.11 3.96
CA SER A 139 -1.75 30.00 3.94
C SER A 139 -0.92 29.77 2.68
N ASN A 140 -0.69 30.83 1.89
CA ASN A 140 0.16 30.82 0.70
C ASN A 140 -0.14 29.70 -0.33
N GLY A 141 -1.43 29.36 -0.51
CA GLY A 141 -1.83 28.30 -1.45
C GLY A 141 -1.58 26.89 -0.94
N LEU A 142 -1.41 26.71 0.38
CA LEU A 142 -1.35 25.42 1.08
C LEU A 142 -2.27 25.48 2.31
N CYS A 143 -2.63 24.33 2.87
CA CYS A 143 -3.24 24.23 4.19
C CYS A 143 -2.14 24.01 5.22
N LEU A 144 -1.93 24.97 6.12
CA LEU A 144 -1.06 24.83 7.29
C LEU A 144 -1.85 24.15 8.40
N ASN A 145 -1.39 22.97 8.81
CA ASN A 145 -1.94 22.20 9.91
C ASN A 145 -1.01 22.32 11.12
N THR A 146 -1.56 22.73 12.25
CA THR A 146 -0.88 22.68 13.54
C THR A 146 -1.34 21.43 14.26
N PHE A 147 -0.40 20.52 14.52
CA PHE A 147 -0.64 19.28 15.25
C PHE A 147 0.03 19.33 16.62
N GLU A 148 -0.56 18.68 17.62
CA GLU A 148 0.10 18.37 18.88
C GLU A 148 0.57 16.92 18.85
N ILE A 149 1.85 16.70 19.15
CA ILE A 149 2.45 15.38 19.36
C ILE A 149 3.22 15.46 20.68
N GLU A 150 2.84 14.64 21.66
CA GLU A 150 3.53 14.57 22.96
C GLU A 150 3.71 15.94 23.67
N GLY A 151 2.73 16.84 23.48
CA GLY A 151 2.74 18.19 24.08
C GLY A 151 3.62 19.21 23.36
N GLN A 152 4.11 18.89 22.15
CA GLN A 152 4.78 19.82 21.25
C GLN A 152 3.92 20.12 20.02
N GLU A 153 3.85 21.40 19.65
CA GLU A 153 3.17 21.83 18.43
C GLU A 153 4.10 21.69 17.22
N VAL A 154 3.62 21.00 16.19
CA VAL A 154 4.32 20.79 14.91
C VAL A 154 3.48 21.36 13.78
N GLU A 155 4.11 22.16 12.93
CA GLU A 155 3.51 22.72 11.73
C GLU A 155 3.79 21.84 10.52
N ILE A 156 2.74 21.35 9.88
CA ILE A 156 2.81 20.51 8.68
C ILE A 156 1.94 21.13 7.60
N TYR A 157 2.49 21.29 6.40
CA TYR A 157 1.75 21.84 5.27
C TYR A 157 1.18 20.71 4.42
N THR A 158 -0.03 20.90 3.90
CA THR A 158 -0.65 20.03 2.90
C THR A 158 -1.05 20.86 1.68
N SER A 159 -0.88 20.31 0.48
CA SER A 159 -1.42 20.93 -0.74
C SER A 159 -2.94 21.07 -0.68
N LEU A 160 -3.47 21.97 -1.50
CA LEU A 160 -4.91 22.22 -1.57
C LEU A 160 -5.68 21.00 -2.09
N ASP A 161 -5.11 20.19 -2.97
CA ASP A 161 -5.72 18.91 -3.38
C ASP A 161 -5.65 17.83 -2.28
N GLY A 162 -4.90 18.07 -1.20
CA GLY A 162 -4.71 17.12 -0.12
C GLY A 162 -3.67 16.04 -0.42
N GLU A 163 -3.07 16.00 -1.61
CA GLU A 163 -2.22 14.88 -2.06
C GLU A 163 -0.78 14.98 -1.56
N MET A 164 -0.22 16.19 -1.45
CA MET A 164 1.15 16.42 -1.04
C MET A 164 1.21 16.88 0.42
N VAL A 165 1.99 16.19 1.24
CA VAL A 165 2.25 16.53 2.64
C VAL A 165 3.72 16.93 2.80
N PHE A 166 3.96 18.06 3.44
CA PHE A 166 5.27 18.64 3.66
C PHE A 166 5.55 18.71 5.16
N VAL A 167 6.36 17.77 5.63
CA VAL A 167 6.83 17.72 7.01
C VAL A 167 8.22 18.37 7.07
N PRO A 168 8.46 19.33 7.99
CA PRO A 168 9.77 19.95 8.13
C PRO A 168 10.87 18.89 8.35
N GLY A 169 11.90 18.93 7.50
CA GLY A 169 13.05 18.01 7.59
C GLY A 169 12.90 16.69 6.82
N LEU A 170 11.76 16.44 6.19
CA LEU A 170 11.55 15.29 5.29
C LEU A 170 11.41 15.74 3.83
N GLU A 171 11.61 14.80 2.89
CA GLU A 171 11.24 15.02 1.49
C GLU A 171 9.70 15.12 1.38
N PRO A 172 9.15 15.92 0.43
CA PRO A 172 7.72 16.01 0.21
C PRO A 172 7.09 14.65 -0.03
N ILE A 173 6.03 14.33 0.72
CA ILE A 173 5.35 13.04 0.66
C ILE A 173 4.13 13.19 -0.24
N ASN A 174 4.04 12.38 -1.28
CA ASN A 174 2.84 12.27 -2.10
C ASN A 174 2.00 11.09 -1.61
N LYS A 175 0.78 11.35 -1.12
CA LYS A 175 -0.16 10.31 -0.67
C LYS A 175 -0.46 9.30 -1.78
N SER A 176 -0.51 9.75 -3.04
CA SER A 176 -0.79 8.86 -4.18
C SER A 176 0.39 7.96 -4.56
N ASP A 177 1.64 8.40 -4.34
CA ASP A 177 2.82 7.55 -4.55
C ASP A 177 2.93 6.45 -3.48
N LEU A 178 2.38 6.72 -2.28
CA LEU A 178 2.17 5.71 -1.25
C LEU A 178 0.96 4.81 -1.56
N ASN A 179 -0.07 5.33 -2.24
CA ASN A 179 -1.18 4.51 -2.75
C ASN A 179 -0.80 3.67 -3.99
N LEU A 180 0.37 3.86 -4.60
CA LEU A 180 0.96 2.91 -5.56
C LEU A 180 1.75 1.79 -4.85
N ALA A 181 1.94 1.91 -3.53
CA ALA A 181 2.25 0.81 -2.62
C ALA A 181 1.00 0.21 -1.94
N GLU A 182 -0.20 0.73 -2.23
CA GLU A 182 -1.50 0.16 -1.86
C GLU A 182 -2.44 0.01 -3.07
N GLY A 183 -2.23 -1.05 -3.84
CA GLY A 183 -3.18 -1.49 -4.86
C GLY A 183 -4.16 -2.55 -4.34
N GLU A 184 -5.14 -2.15 -3.51
CA GLU A 184 -6.59 -2.34 -3.73
C GLU A 184 -7.39 -2.13 -2.42
N ASN A 185 -8.30 -1.15 -2.46
CA ASN A 185 -9.49 -1.13 -1.61
C ASN A 185 -10.47 -2.21 -2.07
N THR A 186 -10.04 -3.47 -1.99
CA THR A 186 -10.91 -4.49 -1.48
C THR A 186 -11.04 -4.17 0.01
N THR A 187 -12.23 -4.27 0.61
CA THR A 187 -12.26 -4.73 2.01
C THR A 187 -11.23 -5.85 2.04
N PRO A 188 -10.16 -5.83 2.87
CA PRO A 188 -9.18 -6.90 2.81
C PRO A 188 -10.04 -8.14 2.88
N GLU A 189 -10.04 -8.92 1.80
CA GLU A 189 -10.41 -10.30 1.93
C GLU A 189 -9.38 -10.72 2.95
N VAL A 190 -9.82 -10.81 4.21
CA VAL A 190 -9.03 -11.38 5.28
C VAL A 190 -8.73 -12.73 4.66
N GLN A 191 -7.54 -12.86 4.06
CA GLN A 191 -7.12 -14.13 3.53
C GLN A 191 -7.10 -14.98 4.78
N GLU A 192 -8.13 -15.80 4.90
CA GLU A 192 -8.36 -16.59 6.09
C GLU A 192 -7.10 -17.40 6.24
N ILE A 193 -6.38 -17.16 7.35
CA ILE A 193 -5.08 -17.79 7.57
C ILE A 193 -5.32 -19.29 7.45
N PRO A 194 -4.70 -19.98 6.46
CA PRO A 194 -4.91 -21.40 6.28
C PRO A 194 -4.61 -22.10 7.59
N LYS A 195 -5.52 -22.94 8.06
CA LYS A 195 -5.35 -23.62 9.34
C LYS A 195 -4.50 -24.88 9.18
N THR A 196 -3.56 -25.09 10.09
CA THR A 196 -2.69 -26.26 10.09
C THR A 196 -2.55 -26.83 11.50
N GLU A 197 -2.13 -28.09 11.63
CA GLU A 197 -1.87 -28.70 12.95
C GLU A 197 -0.71 -28.02 13.68
N LYS A 198 0.34 -27.64 12.92
CA LYS A 198 1.53 -26.94 13.39
C LYS A 198 1.77 -25.73 12.48
N PRO A 199 1.34 -24.52 12.87
CA PRO A 199 1.51 -23.32 12.08
C PRO A 199 2.98 -22.99 11.81
N THR A 200 3.28 -22.64 10.56
CA THR A 200 4.54 -22.01 10.18
C THR A 200 4.39 -20.51 10.35
N VAL A 201 5.26 -19.90 11.16
CA VAL A 201 5.27 -18.48 11.51
C VAL A 201 6.61 -17.90 11.09
N GLU A 202 6.58 -17.05 10.08
CA GLU A 202 7.78 -16.44 9.51
C GLU A 202 7.69 -14.93 9.72
N LEU A 203 8.64 -14.37 10.46
CA LEU A 203 8.70 -12.93 10.71
C LEU A 203 9.89 -12.34 9.95
N PHE A 204 9.61 -11.49 8.96
CA PHE A 204 10.61 -10.80 8.17
C PHE A 204 10.97 -9.47 8.82
N VAL A 205 12.24 -9.31 9.16
CA VAL A 205 12.77 -8.11 9.81
C VAL A 205 14.07 -7.63 9.19
N MET A 206 14.51 -6.45 9.62
CA MET A 206 15.90 -6.07 9.53
C MET A 206 16.42 -5.87 10.97
N SER A 207 17.61 -6.38 11.29
CA SER A 207 18.07 -6.54 12.69
C SER A 207 18.20 -5.22 13.45
N HIS A 208 18.35 -4.10 12.75
CA HIS A 208 18.47 -2.77 13.35
C HIS A 208 17.26 -1.87 13.08
N CYS A 209 16.22 -2.37 12.41
CA CYS A 209 14.99 -1.63 12.22
C CYS A 209 14.29 -1.40 13.58
N PRO A 210 13.97 -0.15 13.96
CA PRO A 210 13.25 0.12 15.20
C PRO A 210 11.91 -0.62 15.29
N TYR A 211 11.20 -0.78 14.18
CA TYR A 211 9.94 -1.52 14.14
C TYR A 211 10.13 -3.04 14.03
N GLY A 212 11.23 -3.50 13.45
CA GLY A 212 11.65 -4.91 13.48
C GLY A 212 11.90 -5.37 14.90
N THR A 213 12.80 -4.69 15.61
CA THR A 213 13.09 -4.94 17.04
C THR A 213 11.84 -4.81 17.91
N GLN A 214 10.92 -3.89 17.60
CA GLN A 214 9.65 -3.75 18.30
C GLN A 214 8.81 -5.03 18.25
N VAL A 215 8.61 -5.58 17.04
CA VAL A 215 7.76 -6.76 16.86
C VAL A 215 8.46 -8.02 17.36
N GLU A 216 9.80 -8.10 17.29
CA GLU A 216 10.54 -9.23 17.87
C GLU A 216 10.33 -9.28 19.39
N LYS A 217 10.45 -8.15 20.09
CA LYS A 217 10.12 -8.07 21.54
C LYS A 217 8.67 -8.46 21.83
N GLY A 218 7.76 -8.19 20.89
CA GLY A 218 6.35 -8.58 20.99
C GLY A 218 6.12 -10.06 20.75
N ILE A 219 6.78 -10.65 19.75
CA ILE A 219 6.49 -12.02 19.29
C ILE A 219 7.18 -13.07 20.15
N LEU A 220 8.37 -12.78 20.69
CA LEU A 220 9.14 -13.76 21.46
C LEU A 220 8.36 -14.33 22.67
N PRO A 221 7.62 -13.54 23.48
CA PRO A 221 6.78 -14.12 24.53
C PRO A 221 5.68 -15.05 24.02
N ALA A 222 5.16 -14.80 22.80
CA ALA A 222 4.19 -15.69 22.16
C ALA A 222 4.86 -17.00 21.69
N VAL A 223 6.07 -16.90 21.15
CA VAL A 223 6.90 -18.06 20.76
C VAL A 223 7.27 -18.89 21.99
N ASP A 224 7.59 -18.27 23.13
CA ASP A 224 7.94 -18.97 24.37
C ASP A 224 6.80 -19.81 24.96
N VAL A 225 5.55 -19.34 24.82
CA VAL A 225 4.38 -20.13 25.28
C VAL A 225 3.95 -21.18 24.26
N LEU A 226 4.15 -20.93 22.96
CA LEU A 226 3.77 -21.86 21.89
C LEU A 226 4.83 -22.95 21.66
N GLN A 227 6.11 -22.66 21.86
CA GLN A 227 7.23 -23.60 21.78
C GLN A 227 7.16 -24.46 20.50
N ASP A 228 7.20 -25.78 20.65
CA ASP A 228 7.22 -26.77 19.57
C ASP A 228 5.88 -26.93 18.85
N THR A 229 4.82 -26.25 19.31
CA THR A 229 3.50 -26.27 18.64
C THR A 229 3.46 -25.40 17.38
N ILE A 230 4.47 -24.56 17.16
CA ILE A 230 4.67 -23.79 15.92
C ILE A 230 6.04 -24.08 15.30
N ASP A 231 6.19 -23.77 14.03
CA ASP A 231 7.48 -23.67 13.34
C ASP A 231 7.79 -22.19 13.14
N PHE A 232 8.51 -21.60 14.10
CA PHE A 232 8.84 -20.17 14.10
C PHE A 232 10.22 -19.93 13.50
N LYS A 233 10.31 -18.93 12.60
CA LYS A 233 11.57 -18.45 12.03
C LYS A 233 11.60 -16.94 11.90
N ILE A 234 12.73 -16.35 12.27
CA ILE A 234 13.11 -15.01 11.79
C ILE A 234 13.67 -15.16 10.39
N LYS A 235 13.17 -14.30 9.49
CA LYS A 235 13.70 -14.10 8.14
C LYS A 235 14.10 -12.65 7.97
N PHE A 236 14.90 -12.39 6.96
CA PHE A 236 15.44 -11.06 6.70
C PHE A 236 14.85 -10.47 5.43
N VAL A 237 14.56 -9.17 5.48
CA VAL A 237 14.19 -8.41 4.29
C VAL A 237 15.36 -8.46 3.29
N ASN A 238 15.05 -8.50 1.99
CA ASN A 238 16.07 -8.71 0.96
C ASN A 238 17.00 -7.51 0.68
N TYR A 239 16.96 -6.49 1.55
CA TYR A 239 17.86 -5.35 1.58
C TYR A 239 18.06 -4.90 3.04
N ALA A 240 19.14 -4.17 3.31
CA ALA A 240 19.43 -3.59 4.61
C ALA A 240 19.42 -2.04 4.54
N MET A 241 19.00 -1.39 5.61
CA MET A 241 18.87 0.07 5.72
C MET A 241 19.84 0.70 6.72
N HIS A 242 20.48 -0.10 7.58
CA HIS A 242 21.32 0.38 8.68
C HIS A 242 22.79 -0.02 8.49
N ASP A 243 23.32 0.23 7.28
CA ASP A 243 24.72 0.03 6.91
C ASP A 243 25.25 -1.41 7.17
N ILE A 244 26.57 -1.54 7.32
CA ILE A 244 27.26 -2.83 7.45
C ILE A 244 26.89 -3.55 8.74
N VAL A 245 26.60 -2.82 9.82
CA VAL A 245 26.30 -3.42 11.13
C VAL A 245 25.06 -4.32 11.06
N GLU A 246 24.06 -3.91 10.27
CA GLU A 246 22.87 -4.73 10.02
C GLU A 246 23.18 -5.92 9.11
N VAL A 247 23.95 -5.72 8.04
CA VAL A 247 24.31 -6.81 7.13
C VAL A 247 25.07 -7.93 7.86
N GLU A 248 26.07 -7.56 8.67
CA GLU A 248 26.85 -8.51 9.48
C GLU A 248 25.99 -9.19 10.55
N GLU A 249 25.15 -8.43 11.24
CA GLU A 249 24.29 -8.99 12.28
C GLU A 249 23.21 -9.91 11.71
N GLN A 250 22.58 -9.57 10.58
CA GLN A 250 21.60 -10.45 9.94
C GLN A 250 22.24 -11.76 9.46
N LEU A 251 23.46 -11.70 8.92
CA LEU A 251 24.22 -12.88 8.52
C LEU A 251 24.56 -13.76 9.73
N LEU A 252 24.97 -13.13 10.84
CA LEU A 252 25.27 -13.82 12.10
C LEU A 252 24.01 -14.45 12.71
N GLN A 253 22.90 -13.71 12.79
CA GLN A 253 21.62 -14.21 13.30
C GLN A 253 21.07 -15.36 12.46
N TYR A 254 21.19 -15.29 11.12
CA TYR A 254 20.86 -16.41 10.23
C TYR A 254 21.64 -17.67 10.65
N CYS A 255 22.96 -17.55 10.83
CA CYS A 255 23.80 -18.67 11.21
C CYS A 255 23.55 -19.19 12.64
N ILE A 256 23.21 -18.32 13.59
CA ILE A 256 22.78 -18.76 14.92
C ILE A 256 21.47 -19.55 14.82
N GLN A 257 20.51 -19.09 14.03
CA GLN A 257 19.24 -19.79 13.85
C GLN A 257 19.44 -21.16 13.19
N GLU A 258 20.32 -21.29 12.19
CA GLU A 258 20.54 -22.57 11.50
C GLU A 258 21.37 -23.58 12.34
N GLU A 259 22.42 -23.14 13.04
CA GLU A 259 23.35 -24.03 13.76
C GLU A 259 23.02 -24.19 15.26
N PHE A 260 22.37 -23.18 15.87
CA PHE A 260 22.09 -23.08 17.30
C PHE A 260 20.63 -22.65 17.57
N ASN A 261 19.69 -23.20 16.81
CA ASN A 261 18.27 -22.81 16.88
C ASN A 261 17.68 -22.86 18.30
N ASP A 262 18.14 -23.79 19.14
CA ASP A 262 17.71 -23.94 20.53
C ASP A 262 18.12 -22.76 21.43
N LYS A 263 19.12 -21.99 21.02
CA LYS A 263 19.63 -20.79 21.71
C LYS A 263 19.26 -19.48 21.01
N PHE A 264 18.65 -19.55 19.83
CA PHE A 264 18.43 -18.37 19.00
C PHE A 264 17.49 -17.35 19.66
N ASN A 265 16.41 -17.81 20.31
CA ASN A 265 15.51 -16.91 21.03
C ASN A 265 16.20 -16.23 22.23
N ASP A 266 17.04 -16.96 22.97
CA ASP A 266 17.83 -16.38 24.07
C ASP A 266 18.81 -15.32 23.54
N TYR A 267 19.44 -15.58 22.39
CA TYR A 267 20.28 -14.61 21.71
C TYR A 267 19.50 -13.36 21.32
N LEU A 268 18.32 -13.52 20.69
CA LEU A 268 17.47 -12.39 20.31
C LEU A 268 17.01 -11.58 21.51
N TYR A 269 16.59 -12.23 22.61
CA TYR A 269 16.22 -11.53 23.84
C TYR A 269 17.35 -10.63 24.33
N CYS A 270 18.58 -11.16 24.41
CA CYS A 270 19.74 -10.37 24.78
C CYS A 270 20.05 -9.26 23.76
N PHE A 271 20.03 -9.56 22.47
CA PHE A 271 20.36 -8.60 21.42
C PHE A 271 19.37 -7.42 21.40
N LEU A 272 18.10 -7.70 21.63
CA LEU A 272 17.04 -6.69 21.70
C LEU A 272 17.16 -5.73 22.88
N GLU A 273 17.99 -6.02 23.89
CA GLU A 273 18.21 -5.10 25.01
C GLU A 273 19.01 -3.85 24.61
N ASP A 274 20.06 -4.02 23.82
CA ASP A 274 21.01 -2.94 23.52
C ASP A 274 21.77 -3.07 22.18
N GLY A 275 21.47 -4.09 21.38
CA GLY A 275 22.14 -4.36 20.10
C GLY A 275 23.55 -4.93 20.23
N ASN A 276 23.93 -5.47 21.39
CA ASN A 276 25.31 -5.91 21.65
C ASN A 276 25.55 -7.40 21.34
N THR A 277 25.94 -7.68 20.10
CA THR A 277 26.31 -9.02 19.59
C THR A 277 27.32 -9.74 20.49
N ASP A 278 28.43 -9.09 20.87
CA ASP A 278 29.52 -9.72 21.63
C ASP A 278 29.06 -10.25 22.97
N ARG A 279 28.33 -9.41 23.70
CA ARG A 279 27.76 -9.76 25.00
C ARG A 279 26.78 -10.92 24.88
N CYS A 280 25.93 -10.92 23.85
CA CYS A 280 24.91 -11.93 23.66
C CYS A 280 25.47 -13.28 23.20
N LEU A 281 26.55 -13.27 22.41
CA LEU A 281 27.33 -14.48 22.11
C LEU A 281 27.93 -15.07 23.39
N GLU A 282 28.51 -14.25 24.27
CA GLU A 282 29.05 -14.70 25.56
C GLU A 282 27.96 -15.30 26.46
N GLU A 283 26.83 -14.60 26.60
CA GLU A 283 25.71 -15.02 27.45
C GLU A 283 25.07 -16.34 26.99
N THR A 284 24.89 -16.51 25.68
CA THR A 284 24.36 -17.75 25.08
C THR A 284 25.40 -18.85 24.91
N GLN A 285 26.67 -18.57 25.23
CA GLN A 285 27.79 -19.49 25.06
C GLN A 285 27.93 -19.96 23.60
N ILE A 286 27.77 -19.03 22.66
CA ILE A 286 28.03 -19.22 21.23
C ILE A 286 29.34 -18.51 20.91
N THR A 287 30.26 -19.21 20.24
CA THR A 287 31.56 -18.61 19.87
C THR A 287 31.53 -18.13 18.43
N ARG A 288 32.29 -17.07 18.10
CA ARG A 288 32.43 -16.66 16.70
C ARG A 288 33.00 -17.77 15.83
N ASP A 289 34.04 -18.45 16.31
CA ASP A 289 34.67 -19.58 15.63
C ASP A 289 33.67 -20.70 15.28
N SER A 290 32.62 -20.89 16.08
CA SER A 290 31.58 -21.89 15.78
C SER A 290 30.61 -21.47 14.68
N LEU A 291 30.57 -20.19 14.31
CA LEU A 291 29.74 -19.64 13.24
C LEU A 291 30.52 -19.41 11.94
N ASP A 292 31.86 -19.35 11.99
CA ASP A 292 32.72 -18.99 10.85
C ASP A 292 32.42 -19.78 9.57
N THR A 293 32.20 -21.08 9.68
CA THR A 293 31.88 -21.94 8.53
C THR A 293 30.55 -21.51 7.91
N CYS A 294 29.48 -21.41 8.71
CA CYS A 294 28.17 -20.98 8.22
C CYS A 294 28.23 -19.58 7.60
N ILE A 295 28.89 -18.63 8.27
CA ILE A 295 29.02 -17.24 7.80
C ILE A 295 29.73 -17.22 6.45
N THR A 296 30.85 -17.93 6.33
CA THR A 296 31.63 -17.98 5.08
C THR A 296 30.86 -18.65 3.95
N GLU A 297 30.20 -19.77 4.21
CA GLU A 297 29.42 -20.50 3.20
C GLU A 297 28.20 -19.68 2.75
N THR A 298 27.50 -19.06 3.69
CA THR A 298 26.33 -18.21 3.40
C THR A 298 26.73 -16.94 2.65
N ASP A 299 27.81 -16.27 3.06
CA ASP A 299 28.33 -15.10 2.34
C ASP A 299 28.68 -15.46 0.89
N GLN A 300 29.35 -16.61 0.69
CA GLN A 300 29.71 -17.08 -0.65
C GLN A 300 28.48 -17.46 -1.48
N GLU A 301 27.49 -18.13 -0.90
CA GLU A 301 26.28 -18.56 -1.60
C GLU A 301 25.44 -17.37 -2.05
N PHE A 302 25.22 -16.41 -1.15
CA PHE A 302 24.30 -15.28 -1.38
C PHE A 302 25.01 -13.98 -1.79
N ASN A 303 26.35 -13.98 -1.86
CA ASN A 303 27.18 -12.82 -2.17
C ASN A 303 26.86 -11.64 -1.24
N VAL A 304 26.77 -11.88 0.07
CA VAL A 304 26.29 -10.89 1.05
C VAL A 304 27.21 -9.66 1.10
N MET A 305 28.49 -9.87 1.39
CA MET A 305 29.49 -8.82 1.49
C MET A 305 29.79 -8.20 0.12
N ALA A 306 29.83 -9.01 -0.94
CA ALA A 306 30.00 -8.50 -2.30
C ALA A 306 28.83 -7.57 -2.72
N SER A 307 27.59 -7.90 -2.32
CA SER A 307 26.42 -7.05 -2.56
C SER A 307 26.45 -5.76 -1.75
N TYR A 308 27.00 -5.80 -0.53
CA TYR A 308 27.24 -4.61 0.27
C TYR A 308 28.28 -3.69 -0.39
N GLU A 309 29.41 -4.23 -0.85
CA GLU A 309 30.50 -3.47 -1.47
C GLU A 309 30.10 -2.88 -2.84
N ASP A 310 29.24 -3.56 -3.60
CA ASP A 310 28.74 -3.07 -4.89
C ASP A 310 27.63 -2.02 -4.74
N LYS A 311 28.04 -0.79 -4.41
CA LYS A 311 27.15 0.38 -4.30
C LYS A 311 26.34 0.67 -5.57
N ALA A 312 26.79 0.22 -6.75
CA ALA A 312 26.03 0.41 -7.99
C ALA A 312 24.81 -0.52 -8.06
N SER A 313 24.83 -1.63 -7.32
CA SER A 313 23.74 -2.60 -7.26
C SER A 313 22.69 -2.29 -6.18
N TRP A 314 22.96 -1.30 -5.32
CA TRP A 314 22.10 -0.94 -4.19
C TRP A 314 20.68 -0.58 -4.66
N LEU A 315 19.68 -1.08 -3.93
CA LEU A 315 18.28 -0.77 -4.18
C LEU A 315 18.07 0.74 -4.07
N ASN A 316 17.49 1.32 -5.13
CA ASN A 316 17.30 2.77 -5.28
C ASN A 316 18.59 3.59 -5.07
N GLY A 317 19.77 2.98 -5.25
CA GLY A 317 21.09 3.59 -5.00
C GLY A 317 21.39 3.90 -3.53
N ARG A 318 20.60 3.37 -2.58
CA ARG A 318 20.68 3.70 -1.15
C ARG A 318 20.87 2.50 -0.24
N TYR A 319 20.35 1.33 -0.60
CA TYR A 319 20.29 0.19 0.32
C TYR A 319 21.01 -1.04 -0.25
N PRO A 320 22.01 -1.61 0.44
CA PRO A 320 22.64 -2.85 0.04
C PRO A 320 21.63 -4.01 0.01
N LYS A 321 21.83 -4.95 -0.92
CA LYS A 321 21.01 -6.15 -1.01
C LYS A 321 21.44 -7.17 0.04
N PHE A 322 20.48 -7.91 0.59
CA PHE A 322 20.70 -9.00 1.54
C PHE A 322 19.88 -10.23 1.12
N LEU A 323 20.41 -11.05 0.23
CA LEU A 323 19.59 -11.99 -0.55
C LEU A 323 19.36 -13.37 0.10
N VAL A 324 19.75 -13.56 1.36
CA VAL A 324 19.66 -14.86 2.07
C VAL A 324 18.24 -15.44 2.05
N HIS A 325 17.22 -14.60 2.11
CA HIS A 325 15.80 -14.99 2.05
C HIS A 325 15.06 -14.42 0.84
N ASP A 326 15.76 -14.08 -0.26
CA ASP A 326 15.16 -13.38 -1.40
C ASP A 326 13.98 -14.13 -2.03
N ALA A 327 14.08 -15.46 -2.14
CA ALA A 327 13.00 -16.28 -2.70
C ALA A 327 11.67 -16.12 -1.94
N ASP A 328 11.72 -16.08 -0.60
CA ASP A 328 10.52 -15.89 0.21
C ASP A 328 10.07 -14.43 0.28
N ASN A 329 11.01 -13.47 0.24
CA ASN A 329 10.67 -12.05 0.09
C ASN A 329 9.85 -11.82 -1.19
N LEU A 330 10.30 -12.39 -2.31
CA LEU A 330 9.60 -12.30 -3.60
C LEU A 330 8.27 -13.07 -3.58
N LYS A 331 8.24 -14.26 -2.97
CA LYS A 331 7.03 -15.10 -2.86
C LYS A 331 5.91 -14.40 -2.11
N TYR A 332 6.25 -13.74 -0.99
CA TYR A 332 5.27 -13.09 -0.12
C TYR A 332 5.09 -11.59 -0.40
N GLY A 333 5.88 -11.02 -1.32
CA GLY A 333 5.85 -9.58 -1.59
C GLY A 333 6.30 -8.75 -0.39
N VAL A 334 7.30 -9.22 0.36
CA VAL A 334 7.87 -8.50 1.51
C VAL A 334 8.52 -7.21 1.00
N GLN A 335 8.02 -6.08 1.49
CA GLN A 335 8.51 -4.75 1.10
C GLN A 335 9.30 -4.06 2.22
N GLY A 336 9.22 -4.55 3.45
CA GLY A 336 9.92 -3.93 4.57
C GLY A 336 9.80 -4.70 5.88
N SER A 337 10.41 -4.13 6.91
CA SER A 337 10.41 -4.65 8.27
C SER A 337 9.43 -3.86 9.15
N PRO A 338 8.56 -4.52 9.92
CA PRO A 338 8.32 -5.97 9.93
C PRO A 338 7.27 -6.42 8.91
N THR A 339 7.37 -7.67 8.44
CA THR A 339 6.29 -8.38 7.73
C THR A 339 6.07 -9.74 8.38
N LEU A 340 4.84 -10.04 8.81
CA LEU A 340 4.48 -11.31 9.44
C LEU A 340 3.75 -12.22 8.43
N VAL A 341 4.20 -13.47 8.33
CA VAL A 341 3.60 -14.49 7.49
C VAL A 341 3.21 -15.69 8.34
N ILE A 342 1.97 -16.15 8.21
CA ILE A 342 1.48 -17.34 8.92
C ILE A 342 0.85 -18.29 7.89
N ASN A 343 1.34 -19.53 7.87
CA ASN A 343 0.90 -20.57 6.94
C ASN A 343 0.92 -20.12 5.46
N GLY A 344 1.93 -19.31 5.11
CA GLY A 344 2.13 -18.79 3.76
C GLY A 344 1.27 -17.56 3.39
N THR A 345 0.51 -17.01 4.34
CA THR A 345 -0.30 -15.80 4.16
C THR A 345 0.32 -14.63 4.93
N VAL A 346 0.49 -13.49 4.27
CA VAL A 346 0.90 -12.23 4.95
C VAL A 346 -0.25 -11.75 5.82
N VAL A 347 0.03 -11.46 7.09
CA VAL A 347 -0.97 -11.10 8.09
C VAL A 347 -0.60 -9.83 8.82
N ASN A 348 -1.63 -9.12 9.28
CA ASN A 348 -1.48 -7.94 10.12
C ASN A 348 -1.79 -8.29 11.58
N SER A 349 -0.99 -7.75 12.50
CA SER A 349 -1.21 -7.86 13.94
C SER A 349 -0.67 -6.61 14.63
N ASN A 350 -1.23 -6.28 15.81
CA ASN A 350 -0.54 -5.33 16.68
C ASN A 350 0.73 -5.99 17.20
N ARG A 351 1.76 -5.19 17.50
CA ARG A 351 3.09 -5.68 17.89
C ARG A 351 3.20 -5.99 19.39
N ASP A 352 2.10 -6.01 20.13
CA ASP A 352 2.09 -6.47 21.52
C ASP A 352 2.00 -8.00 21.62
N PRO A 353 2.52 -8.61 22.70
CA PRO A 353 2.51 -10.05 22.87
C PRO A 353 1.15 -10.72 22.77
N GLN A 354 0.10 -10.14 23.35
CA GLN A 354 -1.23 -10.75 23.34
C GLN A 354 -1.84 -10.78 21.93
N SER A 355 -1.72 -9.68 21.18
CA SER A 355 -2.19 -9.63 19.80
C SER A 355 -1.43 -10.61 18.90
N LEU A 356 -0.11 -10.72 19.03
CA LEU A 356 0.69 -11.65 18.24
C LEU A 356 0.34 -13.11 18.57
N LEU A 357 0.18 -13.45 19.86
CA LEU A 357 -0.31 -14.77 20.26
C LEU A 357 -1.67 -15.07 19.64
N ASN A 358 -2.63 -14.14 19.71
CA ASN A 358 -3.97 -14.32 19.13
C ASN A 358 -3.91 -14.53 17.61
N THR A 359 -3.07 -13.76 16.90
CA THR A 359 -2.88 -13.89 15.45
C THR A 359 -2.30 -15.25 15.10
N ILE A 360 -1.27 -15.72 15.80
CA ILE A 360 -0.69 -17.06 15.59
C ILE A 360 -1.70 -18.15 15.89
N CYS A 361 -2.44 -18.02 17.00
CA CYS A 361 -3.48 -18.96 17.41
C CYS A 361 -4.61 -19.12 16.38
N SER A 362 -4.89 -18.09 15.58
CA SER A 362 -5.89 -18.16 14.51
C SER A 362 -5.49 -19.08 13.34
N GLY A 363 -4.20 -19.38 13.20
CA GLY A 363 -3.65 -20.29 12.19
C GLY A 363 -3.68 -21.77 12.58
N PHE A 364 -4.12 -22.13 13.79
CA PHE A 364 -4.25 -23.52 14.20
C PHE A 364 -5.56 -24.16 13.72
N GLU A 365 -5.46 -25.40 13.25
CA GLU A 365 -6.63 -26.26 13.04
C GLU A 365 -7.24 -26.68 14.39
N THR A 366 -6.40 -27.09 15.34
CA THR A 366 -6.78 -27.40 16.71
C THR A 366 -5.98 -26.54 17.67
N LEU A 367 -6.67 -25.68 18.42
CA LEU A 367 -6.04 -24.74 19.35
C LEU A 367 -5.28 -25.48 20.47
N PRO A 368 -3.95 -25.26 20.61
CA PRO A 368 -3.22 -25.77 21.76
C PRO A 368 -3.63 -25.02 23.04
N ARG A 369 -3.40 -25.64 24.20
CA ARG A 369 -3.69 -25.01 25.50
C ARG A 369 -3.00 -23.65 25.65
N ALA A 370 -1.78 -23.53 25.11
CA ALA A 370 -0.97 -22.31 25.11
C ALA A 370 -1.69 -21.08 24.54
N CYS A 371 -2.65 -21.27 23.62
CA CYS A 371 -3.46 -20.17 23.08
C CYS A 371 -4.41 -19.51 24.09
N ASN A 372 -4.56 -20.07 25.29
CA ASN A 372 -5.34 -19.48 26.37
C ASN A 372 -4.46 -18.76 27.40
N GLU A 373 -3.13 -18.74 27.21
CA GLU A 373 -2.24 -17.93 28.04
C GLU A 373 -2.54 -16.45 27.84
N VAL A 374 -2.42 -15.69 28.93
CA VAL A 374 -2.62 -14.24 28.91
C VAL A 374 -1.26 -13.58 28.95
N LEU A 375 -0.89 -12.95 27.84
CA LEU A 375 0.33 -12.17 27.70
C LEU A 375 0.05 -10.67 27.88
N SER A 376 1.11 -9.87 27.94
CA SER A 376 0.97 -8.42 28.01
C SER A 376 0.32 -7.87 26.74
N SER A 377 -0.63 -6.94 26.90
CA SER A 377 -1.16 -6.13 25.80
C SER A 377 -0.44 -4.78 25.66
N ALA A 378 0.64 -4.56 26.42
CA ALA A 378 1.47 -3.38 26.27
C ALA A 378 2.40 -3.55 25.07
N SER A 379 2.32 -2.62 24.12
CA SER A 379 3.23 -2.60 22.98
C SER A 379 4.65 -2.23 23.44
N PRO A 380 5.68 -3.03 23.09
CA PRO A 380 7.07 -2.65 23.30
C PRO A 380 7.38 -1.34 22.55
N THR A 381 8.35 -0.55 23.04
CA THR A 381 8.82 0.63 22.30
C THR A 381 9.59 0.22 21.04
N PRO A 382 9.60 1.01 19.95
CA PRO A 382 10.53 0.79 18.84
C PRO A 382 12.00 0.93 19.27
N GLY A 383 12.89 0.18 18.59
CA GLY A 383 14.33 0.17 18.86
C GLY A 383 14.73 -0.77 20.00
N PHE A 384 16.00 -0.72 20.37
CA PHE A 384 16.56 -1.54 21.44
C PHE A 384 16.03 -1.15 22.84
N GLY A 385 15.98 -2.12 23.74
CA GLY A 385 15.54 -2.00 25.13
C GLY A 385 14.10 -2.45 25.37
N PHE A 386 13.83 -3.01 26.54
CA PHE A 386 12.49 -3.54 26.92
C PHE A 386 11.60 -2.52 27.64
N SER A 387 11.83 -1.23 27.40
CA SER A 387 10.90 -0.21 27.89
C SER A 387 9.52 -0.45 27.26
N GLN A 388 8.47 -0.32 28.08
CA GLN A 388 7.10 -0.43 27.62
C GLN A 388 6.54 0.97 27.44
N THR A 389 5.76 1.18 26.38
CA THR A 389 4.95 2.38 26.23
C THR A 389 3.85 2.28 27.29
N THR A 390 4.03 2.94 28.44
CA THR A 390 2.98 3.00 29.45
C THR A 390 1.83 3.82 28.88
N THR A 391 0.71 3.18 28.58
CA THR A 391 -0.57 3.88 28.52
C THR A 391 -0.85 4.42 29.91
N SER A 392 -0.55 5.71 30.11
CA SER A 392 -0.85 6.44 31.32
C SER A 392 -2.37 6.45 31.53
N THR A 393 -2.88 5.47 32.26
CA THR A 393 -4.19 5.59 32.92
C THR A 393 -4.00 6.46 34.15
N THR A 394 -3.71 7.75 33.92
CA THR A 394 -3.91 8.75 34.96
C THR A 394 -5.34 9.23 34.88
N ASP A 395 -6.17 8.70 35.77
CA ASP A 395 -7.38 9.37 36.26
C ASP A 395 -6.98 10.77 36.78
N ALA A 396 -6.90 11.75 35.89
CA ALA A 396 -6.78 13.15 36.26
C ALA A 396 -8.18 13.70 36.53
N THR A 397 -8.55 13.69 37.81
CA THR A 397 -9.72 14.40 38.33
C THR A 397 -9.49 15.90 38.17
N CYS A 398 -10.47 16.63 37.60
CA CYS A 398 -10.45 18.08 37.50
C CYS A 398 -10.29 18.74 38.89
N GLY A 399 -9.34 19.67 39.00
CA GLY A 399 -9.14 20.56 40.15
C GLY A 399 -8.64 21.91 39.69
#